data_AF-A0A2V6KIC5-F1
#
_entry.id   AF-A0A2V6KIC5-F1
#
_cell.length_a   1.000
_cell.length_b   1.000
_cell.length_c   1.000
_cell.angle_alpha   90.00
_cell.angle_beta   90.00
_cell.angle_gamma   90.00
#
_symmetry.space_group_name_H-M   'P 1'
#
loop_
_entity.id
_entity.type
_entity.pdbx_description
1 polymer ?
#
loop_
_entity_poly.entity_id
_entity_poly.type
_entity_poly.pdbx_seq_one_letter_code
_entity_poly.pdbx_strand_id
1 'polypeptide(L)'
;MEPGEALGVAAQIAVALAGFAGVVVVFRSGSLHEWPPIDKYRLWLLLTNAVLPLVLCLVAILLLTIRPTPHSIWHWCSGFSVLLLVPFGFLNMRATSRLASSAMKSMGGFRYVFYSLSILGTAIVFLQIYNAAFPGVFWLFFTAIVFQLIAG
;
A
#
# COMPACT_ATOMS: atom_id res chain seq x y z
N MET A 1 -4.57 -18.01 -13.22
CA MET A 1 -4.33 -18.04 -11.77
C MET A 1 -5.65 -17.91 -11.07
N GLU A 2 -5.90 -18.77 -10.08
CA GLU A 2 -7.07 -18.63 -9.22
C GLU A 2 -6.89 -17.40 -8.31
N PRO A 3 -7.95 -16.60 -8.04
CA PRO A 3 -7.83 -15.40 -7.22
C PRO A 3 -7.25 -15.68 -5.82
N GLY A 4 -7.60 -16.82 -5.21
CA GLY A 4 -7.08 -17.20 -3.90
C GLY A 4 -5.58 -17.47 -3.89
N GLU A 5 -5.04 -18.08 -4.95
CA GLU A 5 -3.61 -18.36 -5.09
C GLU A 5 -2.82 -17.06 -5.25
N ALA A 6 -3.28 -16.14 -6.10
CA ALA A 6 -2.64 -14.84 -6.31
C ALA A 6 -2.64 -13.98 -5.03
N LEU A 7 -3.74 -13.98 -4.27
CA LEU A 7 -3.83 -13.31 -2.97
C LEU A 7 -2.91 -13.96 -1.92
N GLY A 8 -2.80 -15.29 -1.93
CA GLY A 8 -1.88 -16.02 -1.06
C GLY A 8 -0.43 -15.65 -1.32
N VAL A 9 -0.01 -15.63 -2.59
CA VAL A 9 1.35 -15.21 -2.98
C VAL A 9 1.60 -13.75 -2.60
N ALA A 10 0.65 -12.85 -2.87
CA ALA A 10 0.80 -11.44 -2.50
C ALA A 10 0.91 -11.24 -0.98
N ALA A 11 0.12 -11.98 -0.19
CA ALA A 11 0.21 -11.96 1.27
C ALA A 11 1.58 -12.46 1.76
N GLN A 12 2.13 -13.52 1.16
CA GLN A 12 3.47 -14.01 1.49
C GLN A 12 4.55 -12.98 1.20
N ILE A 13 4.49 -12.31 0.04
CA ILE A 13 5.41 -11.22 -0.31
C ILE A 13 5.29 -10.08 0.70
N ALA A 14 4.06 -9.67 1.04
CA ALA A 14 3.80 -8.63 2.02
C ALA A 14 4.41 -8.94 3.38
N VAL A 15 4.22 -10.17 3.88
CA VAL A 15 4.81 -10.63 5.15
C VAL A 15 6.33 -10.66 5.08
N ALA A 16 6.90 -11.12 3.96
CA ALA A 16 8.35 -11.14 3.77
C ALA A 16 8.94 -9.72 3.81
N LEU A 17 8.34 -8.75 3.11
CA LEU A 17 8.76 -7.35 3.12
C LEU A 17 8.67 -6.74 4.53
N ALA A 18 7.56 -6.98 5.24
CA ALA A 18 7.41 -6.53 6.62
C ALA A 18 8.46 -7.16 7.55
N GLY A 19 8.77 -8.45 7.38
CA GLY A 19 9.81 -9.16 8.11
C GLY A 19 11.19 -8.56 7.86
N PHE A 20 11.56 -8.30 6.60
CA PHE A 20 12.82 -7.63 6.25
C PHE A 20 12.92 -6.23 6.83
N ALA A 21 11.83 -5.45 6.80
CA ALA A 21 11.80 -4.14 7.46
C ALA A 21 12.06 -4.27 8.97
N GLY A 22 11.45 -5.26 9.63
CA GLY A 22 11.71 -5.55 11.04
C GLY A 22 13.17 -5.90 11.34
N VAL A 23 13.78 -6.75 10.51
CA VAL A 23 15.21 -7.12 10.62
C VAL A 23 16.11 -5.87 10.53
N VAL A 24 15.87 -5.00 9.56
CA VAL A 24 16.65 -3.75 9.39
C VAL A 24 16.52 -2.83 10.61
N VAL A 25 15.35 -2.79 11.25
CA VAL A 25 15.14 -2.01 12.48
C VAL A 25 15.95 -2.57 13.64
N VAL A 26 15.99 -3.90 13.82
CA VAL A 26 16.72 -4.56 14.91
C VAL A 26 18.24 -4.37 14.76
N PHE A 27 18.77 -4.43 13.53
CA PHE A 27 20.20 -4.30 13.29
C PHE A 27 20.72 -2.86 13.32
N ARG A 28 19.83 -1.86 13.30
CA ARG A 28 20.25 -0.47 13.37
C ARG A 28 20.52 -0.06 14.82
N SER A 29 21.74 0.41 15.08
CA SER A 29 22.13 0.94 16.39
C SER A 29 21.39 2.26 16.69
N GLY A 30 20.65 2.29 17.80
CA GLY A 30 19.96 3.49 18.30
C GLY A 30 18.45 3.30 18.44
N SER A 31 17.88 3.83 19.51
CA SER A 31 16.43 3.74 19.75
C SER A 31 15.65 4.40 18.60
N LEU A 32 14.51 3.83 18.22
CA LEU A 32 13.61 4.42 17.21
C LEU A 32 13.32 5.89 17.49
N HIS A 33 13.31 6.31 18.76
CA HIS A 33 13.07 7.71 19.14
C HIS A 33 14.17 8.67 18.69
N GLU A 34 15.41 8.20 18.58
CA GLU A 34 16.58 9.02 18.22
C GLU A 34 16.76 9.18 16.71
N TRP A 35 15.99 8.44 15.92
CA TRP A 35 16.17 8.46 14.48
C TRP A 35 15.76 9.81 13.86
N PRO A 36 16.46 10.24 12.79
CA PRO A 36 16.04 11.36 11.99
C PRO A 36 14.59 11.19 11.50
N PRO A 37 13.80 12.28 11.42
CA PRO A 37 12.40 12.20 11.01
C PRO A 37 12.21 11.61 9.61
N ILE A 38 13.19 11.77 8.72
CA ILE A 38 13.16 11.16 7.38
C ILE A 38 13.25 9.64 7.41
N ASP A 39 14.08 9.07 8.29
CA ASP A 39 14.26 7.62 8.38
C ASP A 39 13.07 6.94 9.05
N LYS A 40 12.49 7.60 10.07
CA LYS A 40 11.21 7.17 10.66
C LYS A 40 10.10 7.14 9.61
N TYR A 41 10.04 8.16 8.76
CA TYR A 41 9.06 8.24 7.69
C TYR A 41 9.28 7.17 6.61
N ARG A 42 10.53 6.88 6.23
CA ARG A 42 10.86 5.78 5.29
C ARG A 42 10.45 4.42 5.84
N LEU A 43 10.77 4.15 7.11
CA LEU A 43 10.35 2.93 7.78
C LEU A 43 8.83 2.82 7.85
N TRP A 44 8.14 3.91 8.21
CA TRP A 44 6.68 3.96 8.25
C TRP A 44 6.07 3.70 6.87
N LEU A 45 6.64 4.27 5.82
CA LEU A 45 6.19 4.07 4.44
C LEU A 45 6.39 2.61 3.99
N LEU A 46 7.57 2.04 4.23
CA LEU A 46 7.86 0.62 3.97
C LEU A 46 6.87 -0.31 4.67
N LEU A 47 6.68 -0.10 5.98
CA LEU A 47 5.82 -0.95 6.79
C LEU A 47 4.36 -0.82 6.37
N THR A 48 3.89 0.39 6.08
CA THR A 48 2.51 0.62 5.63
C THR A 48 2.29 0.07 4.21
N ASN A 49 3.29 0.15 3.34
CA ASN A 49 3.26 -0.46 2.01
C ASN A 49 3.28 -1.99 2.04
N ALA A 50 3.76 -2.61 3.12
CA ALA A 50 3.64 -4.06 3.32
C ALA A 50 2.34 -4.46 4.06
N VAL A 51 1.92 -3.70 5.07
CA VAL A 51 0.74 -4.04 5.89
C VAL A 51 -0.57 -3.79 5.16
N LEU A 52 -0.70 -2.70 4.39
CA LEU A 52 -1.93 -2.45 3.61
C LEU A 52 -2.28 -3.58 2.63
N PRO A 53 -1.38 -4.06 1.75
CA PRO A 53 -1.70 -5.15 0.85
C PRO A 53 -1.98 -6.44 1.61
N LEU A 54 -1.30 -6.68 2.74
CA LEU A 54 -1.57 -7.85 3.60
C LEU A 54 -3.02 -7.81 4.12
N VAL A 55 -3.46 -6.69 4.69
CA VAL A 55 -4.83 -6.52 5.18
C VAL A 55 -5.85 -6.71 4.05
N LEU A 56 -5.59 -6.14 2.87
CA LEU A 56 -6.46 -6.32 1.70
C LEU A 56 -6.53 -7.79 1.25
N CYS A 57 -5.41 -8.51 1.26
CA CYS A 57 -5.39 -9.94 0.94
C CYS A 57 -6.18 -10.77 1.96
N LEU A 58 -6.00 -10.50 3.25
CA LEU A 58 -6.72 -11.22 4.32
C LEU A 58 -8.23 -10.99 4.25
N VAL A 59 -8.66 -9.74 4.00
CA VAL A 59 -10.08 -9.42 3.81
C VAL A 59 -10.63 -10.13 2.58
N ALA A 60 -9.92 -10.10 1.45
CA ALA A 60 -10.35 -10.79 0.24
C ALA A 60 -10.46 -12.32 0.43
N ILE A 61 -9.48 -12.96 1.10
CA ILE A 61 -9.52 -14.39 1.42
C ILE A 61 -10.68 -14.72 2.37
N LEU A 62 -10.94 -13.87 3.37
CA LEU A 62 -12.07 -14.01 4.29
C LEU A 62 -13.40 -13.97 3.52
N LEU A 63 -13.59 -13.00 2.63
CA LEU A 63 -14.79 -12.91 1.81
C LEU A 63 -14.92 -14.11 0.87
N LEU A 64 -13.83 -14.61 0.28
CA LEU A 64 -13.85 -15.83 -0.54
C LEU A 64 -14.31 -17.05 0.26
N THR A 65 -14.01 -17.11 1.56
CA THR A 65 -14.40 -18.22 2.45
C THR A 65 -15.90 -18.23 2.74
N ILE A 66 -16.54 -17.06 2.82
CA ILE A 66 -17.98 -16.89 3.08
C ILE A 66 -18.83 -17.24 1.83
N ARG A 67 -18.20 -17.45 0.67
CA ARG A 67 -18.83 -17.67 -0.65
C ARG A 67 -20.00 -16.71 -1.00
N PRO A 68 -19.85 -15.37 -0.91
CA PRO A 68 -20.77 -14.47 -1.57
C PRO A 68 -20.76 -14.67 -3.10
N THR A 69 -21.72 -14.07 -3.80
CA THR A 69 -21.70 -14.01 -5.26
C THR A 69 -20.36 -13.41 -5.73
N PRO A 70 -19.65 -14.03 -6.69
CA PRO A 70 -18.28 -13.66 -7.06
C PRO A 70 -18.11 -12.18 -7.42
N HIS A 71 -19.13 -11.58 -8.03
CA HIS A 71 -19.15 -10.19 -8.44
C HIS A 71 -19.23 -9.22 -7.24
N SER A 72 -19.99 -9.58 -6.22
CA SER A 72 -20.18 -8.74 -5.02
C SER A 72 -18.90 -8.71 -4.17
N ILE A 73 -18.16 -9.82 -4.10
CA ILE A 73 -16.89 -9.91 -3.35
C ILE A 73 -15.92 -8.81 -3.77
N TRP A 74 -15.71 -8.65 -5.07
CA TRP A 74 -14.74 -7.70 -5.59
C TRP A 74 -15.21 -6.25 -5.48
N HIS A 75 -16.52 -6.00 -5.54
CA HIS A 75 -17.08 -4.67 -5.21
C HIS A 75 -16.79 -4.28 -3.77
N TRP A 76 -17.01 -5.20 -2.82
CA TRP A 76 -16.70 -4.97 -1.40
C TRP A 76 -15.20 -4.81 -1.15
N CYS A 77 -14.36 -5.63 -1.80
CA CYS A 77 -12.91 -5.54 -1.67
C CYS A 77 -12.36 -4.24 -2.25
N SER A 78 -12.83 -3.81 -3.43
CA SER A 78 -12.45 -2.52 -4.01
C SER A 78 -12.96 -1.35 -3.17
N GLY A 79 -14.20 -1.38 -2.67
CA GLY A 79 -14.72 -0.37 -1.76
C GLY A 79 -13.88 -0.25 -0.48
N PHE A 80 -13.55 -1.39 0.14
CA PHE A 80 -12.68 -1.42 1.31
C PHE A 80 -11.26 -0.91 1.00
N SER A 81 -10.72 -1.22 -0.19
CA SER A 81 -9.43 -0.69 -0.61
C SER A 81 -9.42 0.83 -0.74
N VAL A 82 -10.49 1.45 -1.26
CA VAL A 82 -10.61 2.91 -1.35
C VAL A 82 -10.62 3.53 0.06
N LEU A 83 -11.36 2.92 1.00
CA LEU A 83 -11.43 3.38 2.39
C LEU A 83 -10.07 3.37 3.09
N LEU A 84 -9.15 2.48 2.71
CA LEU A 84 -7.80 2.44 3.26
C LEU A 84 -6.81 3.32 2.48
N LEU A 85 -6.88 3.32 1.15
CA LEU A 85 -5.91 4.01 0.29
C LEU A 85 -6.08 5.54 0.32
N VAL A 86 -7.31 6.06 0.41
CA VAL A 86 -7.56 7.51 0.46
C VAL A 86 -6.95 8.16 1.71
N PRO A 87 -7.24 7.71 2.94
CA PRO A 87 -6.62 8.29 4.14
C PRO A 87 -5.11 8.05 4.15
N PHE A 88 -4.64 6.89 3.67
CA PHE A 88 -3.20 6.64 3.54
C PHE A 88 -2.51 7.66 2.62
N GLY A 89 -3.06 7.89 1.43
CA GLY A 89 -2.56 8.90 0.49
C GLY A 89 -2.55 10.31 1.10
N PHE A 90 -3.62 10.68 1.82
CA PHE A 90 -3.71 11.98 2.49
C PHE A 90 -2.67 12.14 3.62
N LEU A 91 -2.51 11.13 4.47
CA LEU A 91 -1.49 11.11 5.53
C LEU A 91 -0.09 11.19 4.94
N ASN A 92 0.16 10.46 3.86
CA ASN A 92 1.43 10.44 3.16
C ASN A 92 1.76 11.81 2.54
N MET A 93 0.79 12.45 1.89
CA MET A 93 0.93 13.80 1.33
C MET A 93 1.15 14.85 2.43
N ARG A 94 0.50 14.70 3.59
CA ARG A 94 0.70 15.57 4.75
C ARG A 94 2.07 15.38 5.40
N ALA A 95 2.54 14.13 5.52
CA ALA A 95 3.85 13.82 6.08
C ALA A 95 4.97 14.33 5.16
N THR A 96 4.83 14.14 3.85
CA THR A 96 5.79 14.64 2.87
C THR A 96 5.79 16.14 2.75
N SER A 97 4.66 16.84 2.74
CA SER A 97 4.65 18.32 2.75
C SER A 97 5.35 18.91 3.99
N ARG A 98 5.22 18.28 5.16
CA ARG A 98 5.94 18.68 6.38
C ARG A 98 7.46 18.45 6.28
N LEU A 99 7.87 17.32 5.71
CA LEU A 99 9.29 16.99 5.50
C LEU A 99 9.89 17.80 4.34
N ALA A 100 9.11 18.07 3.31
CA ALA A 100 9.49 18.78 2.10
C ALA A 100 9.87 20.22 2.41
N SER A 101 9.22 20.92 3.35
CA SER A 101 9.67 22.27 3.74
C SER A 101 11.12 22.27 4.25
N SER A 102 11.57 21.18 4.88
CA SER A 102 12.95 21.00 5.35
C SER A 102 13.89 20.33 4.33
N ALA A 103 13.37 19.46 3.44
CA ALA A 103 14.15 18.60 2.55
C ALA A 103 14.14 19.03 1.06
N MET A 104 13.30 20.00 0.66
CA MET A 104 13.22 20.47 -0.74
C MET A 104 14.56 21.00 -1.26
N LYS A 105 15.45 21.46 -0.38
CA LYS A 105 16.81 21.93 -0.75
C LYS A 105 17.80 20.80 -1.07
N SER A 106 17.56 19.58 -0.61
CA SER A 106 18.46 18.43 -0.76
C SER A 106 17.95 17.37 -1.75
N MET A 107 16.64 17.33 -2.02
CA MET A 107 16.02 16.38 -2.95
C MET A 107 16.04 16.91 -4.39
N GLY A 108 17.11 16.59 -5.14
CA GLY A 108 17.17 16.72 -6.59
C GLY A 108 16.31 15.66 -7.30
N GLY A 109 16.93 14.75 -8.06
CA GLY A 109 16.27 13.75 -8.93
C GLY A 109 15.20 12.86 -8.28
N PHE A 110 15.19 12.73 -6.95
CA PHE A 110 14.15 12.02 -6.20
C PHE A 110 12.75 12.64 -6.31
N ARG A 111 12.62 13.92 -6.69
CA ARG A 111 11.31 14.57 -6.89
C ARG A 111 10.50 13.90 -7.99
N TYR A 112 11.14 13.52 -9.11
CA TYR A 112 10.44 12.90 -10.24
C TYR A 112 9.84 11.54 -9.87
N VAL A 113 10.59 10.72 -9.12
CA VAL A 113 10.11 9.42 -8.62
C VAL A 113 8.94 9.61 -7.65
N PHE A 114 9.01 10.61 -6.77
CA PHE A 114 7.95 10.89 -5.82
C PHE A 114 6.65 11.37 -6.50
N TYR A 115 6.76 12.27 -7.48
CA TYR A 115 5.60 12.73 -8.24
C TYR A 115 5.01 11.62 -9.12
N SER A 116 5.84 10.80 -9.77
CA SER A 116 5.34 9.69 -10.59
C SER A 116 4.61 8.65 -9.75
N LEU A 117 5.15 8.27 -8.59
CA LEU A 117 4.47 7.37 -7.64
C LEU A 117 3.16 7.97 -7.13
N SER A 118 3.12 9.28 -6.85
CA SER A 118 1.90 9.95 -6.39
C SER A 118 0.81 9.98 -7.47
N ILE A 119 1.18 10.25 -8.72
CA ILE A 119 0.25 10.22 -9.86
C ILE A 119 -0.28 8.80 -10.08
N LEU A 120 0.59 7.80 -10.07
CA LEU A 120 0.20 6.40 -10.20
C LEU A 120 -0.71 5.93 -9.07
N GLY A 121 -0.40 6.28 -7.82
CA GLY A 121 -1.23 5.96 -6.67
C GLY A 121 -2.63 6.59 -6.78
N THR A 122 -2.69 7.84 -7.26
CA THR A 122 -3.97 8.53 -7.51
C THR A 122 -4.78 7.82 -8.61
N ALA A 123 -4.13 7.44 -9.72
CA ALA A 123 -4.77 6.69 -10.79
C ALA A 123 -5.33 5.35 -10.30
N ILE A 124 -4.62 4.66 -9.41
CA ILE A 124 -5.10 3.40 -8.81
C ILE A 124 -6.30 3.62 -7.90
N VAL A 125 -6.35 4.70 -7.11
CA VAL A 125 -7.55 5.02 -6.31
C VAL A 125 -8.76 5.22 -7.22
N PHE A 126 -8.61 5.98 -8.31
CA PHE A 126 -9.68 6.14 -9.29
C PHE A 126 -10.09 4.82 -9.93
N LEU A 127 -9.12 3.96 -10.24
CA LEU A 127 -9.37 2.63 -10.78
C LEU A 127 -10.15 1.75 -9.79
N GLN A 128 -9.86 1.85 -8.48
CA GLN A 128 -10.61 1.13 -7.45
C GLN A 128 -12.04 1.65 -7.29
N ILE A 129 -12.23 2.97 -7.36
CA ILE A 129 -13.58 3.58 -7.33
C ILE A 129 -14.39 3.08 -8.54
N TYR A 130 -13.79 3.10 -9.72
CA TYR A 130 -14.41 2.57 -10.93
C TYR A 130 -14.73 1.08 -10.79
N ASN A 131 -13.79 0.29 -10.28
CA ASN A 131 -13.98 -1.15 -10.11
C ASN A 131 -15.07 -1.49 -9.09
N ALA A 132 -15.21 -0.69 -8.04
CA ALA A 132 -16.26 -0.84 -7.04
C ALA A 132 -17.66 -0.52 -7.60
N ALA A 133 -17.76 0.38 -8.59
CA ALA A 133 -19.03 0.85 -9.12
C ALA A 133 -19.59 0.01 -10.29
N PHE A 134 -18.74 -0.53 -11.16
CA PHE A 134 -19.20 -1.23 -12.37
C PHE A 134 -18.79 -2.70 -12.41
N PRO A 135 -17.50 -3.03 -12.65
CA PRO A 135 -17.12 -4.31 -13.21
C PRO A 135 -16.88 -5.38 -12.16
N GLY A 136 -16.56 -5.04 -10.90
CA GLY A 136 -16.28 -6.03 -9.86
C GLY A 136 -15.23 -7.06 -10.29
N VAL A 137 -14.18 -6.61 -10.99
CA VAL A 137 -13.16 -7.49 -11.56
C VAL A 137 -12.03 -7.65 -10.57
N PHE A 138 -11.66 -8.90 -10.30
CA PHE A 138 -10.53 -9.27 -9.45
C PHE A 138 -9.23 -8.54 -9.82
N TRP A 139 -8.87 -8.54 -11.11
CA TRP A 139 -7.60 -7.97 -11.59
C TRP A 139 -7.46 -6.49 -11.28
N LEU A 140 -8.55 -5.73 -11.37
CA LEU A 140 -8.54 -4.31 -11.03
C LEU A 140 -8.28 -4.12 -9.54
N PHE A 141 -8.93 -4.89 -8.66
CA PHE A 141 -8.59 -4.91 -7.23
C PHE A 141 -7.12 -5.29 -6.97
N PHE A 142 -6.64 -6.35 -7.64
CA PHE A 142 -5.29 -6.86 -7.45
C PHE A 142 -4.20 -5.85 -7.83
N THR A 143 -4.46 -4.95 -8.79
CA THR A 143 -3.48 -3.90 -9.16
C THR A 143 -3.13 -2.98 -8.00
N ALA A 144 -4.07 -2.71 -7.07
CA ALA A 144 -3.79 -1.90 -5.88
C ALA A 144 -2.81 -2.60 -4.93
N ILE A 145 -2.95 -3.92 -4.76
CA ILE A 145 -2.06 -4.74 -3.95
C ILE A 145 -0.65 -4.72 -4.56
N VAL A 146 -0.55 -4.99 -5.85
CA VAL A 146 0.73 -5.03 -6.58
C VAL A 146 1.45 -3.69 -6.51
N PHE A 147 0.74 -2.59 -6.76
CA PHE A 147 1.34 -1.26 -6.68
C PHE A 147 1.89 -0.96 -5.30
N GLN A 148 1.14 -1.29 -4.24
CA GLN A 148 1.55 -1.04 -2.87
C GLN A 148 2.80 -1.85 -2.50
N LEU A 149 2.91 -3.09 -2.98
CA LEU A 149 4.11 -3.93 -2.82
C LEU A 149 5.32 -3.41 -3.61
N ILE A 150 5.11 -2.81 -4.79
CA ILE A 150 6.19 -2.21 -5.59
C ILE A 150 6.64 -0.87 -5.01
N ALA A 151 5.71 -0.11 -4.41
CA ALA A 151 5.97 1.22 -3.86
C ALA A 151 6.69 1.17 -2.50
N GLY A 152 6.65 0.02 -1.80
CA GLY A 152 7.42 -0.24 -0.57
C GLY A 152 8.83 -0.66 -0.90
#